data_AF-A0A378TT24-F1
#
_entry.id   AF-A0A378TT24-F1
#
_cell.length_a   1.000
_cell.length_b   1.000
_cell.length_c   1.000
_cell.angle_alpha   90.00
_cell.angle_beta   90.00
_cell.angle_gamma   90.00
#
_symmetry.space_group_name_H-M   'P 1'
#
loop_
_entity.id
_entity.type
_entity.pdbx_description
1 polymer ?
#
loop_
_entity_poly.entity_id
_entity_poly.type
_entity_poly.pdbx_seq_one_letter_code
_entity_poly.pdbx_strand_id
1 'polypeptide(L)'
;MGELAAGKTAVDAALFEGKEPVLDAGNTATSKEDIGLTSTGGKARSNLLKETGGVVLAGFSATSSAGTITGTLGNRANKDISGAIITQKRANDGVWTCHVQQGTATGWKDKFIPTGCTNTAP
;
A
#
# COMPACT_ATOMS: atom_id res chain seq x y z
N MET A 1 8.41 -0.91 -5.21
CA MET A 1 8.60 -1.02 -3.74
C MET A 1 8.70 0.33 -3.07
N GLY A 2 9.59 1.22 -3.52
CA GLY A 2 9.84 2.51 -2.85
C GLY A 2 8.58 3.33 -2.56
N GLU A 3 7.62 3.39 -3.48
CA GLU A 3 6.39 4.20 -3.31
C GLU A 3 5.50 3.72 -2.16
N LEU A 4 5.11 2.43 -2.13
CA LEU A 4 4.31 1.90 -1.02
C LEU A 4 5.09 1.83 0.29
N ALA A 5 6.42 1.67 0.21
CA ALA A 5 7.28 1.67 1.39
C ALA A 5 7.33 3.05 2.08
N ALA A 6 7.21 4.14 1.32
CA ALA A 6 7.11 5.49 1.88
C ALA A 6 5.83 5.68 2.71
N GLY A 7 4.72 5.04 2.30
CA GLY A 7 3.46 5.06 3.05
C GLY A 7 3.54 4.43 4.44
N LYS A 8 4.50 3.52 4.68
CA LYS A 8 4.69 2.88 6.00
C LYS A 8 5.02 3.91 7.09
N THR A 9 5.92 4.83 6.78
CA THR A 9 6.33 5.89 7.71
C THR A 9 5.16 6.82 8.05
N ALA A 10 4.32 7.15 7.06
CA ALA A 10 3.14 7.98 7.28
C ALA A 10 2.08 7.24 8.12
N VAL A 11 1.85 5.95 7.87
CA VAL A 11 1.00 5.10 8.72
C VAL A 11 1.54 5.06 10.15
N ASP A 12 2.83 4.82 10.34
CA ASP A 12 3.43 4.77 11.67
C ASP A 12 3.26 6.10 12.41
N ALA A 13 3.53 7.23 11.76
CA ALA A 13 3.33 8.55 12.34
C ALA A 13 1.87 8.79 12.76
N ALA A 14 0.91 8.50 11.88
CA ALA A 14 -0.52 8.63 12.18
C ALA A 14 -0.92 7.80 13.40
N LEU A 15 -0.48 6.54 13.47
CA LEU A 15 -0.78 5.65 14.59
C LEU A 15 -0.12 6.13 15.90
N PHE A 16 1.11 6.67 15.85
CA PHE A 16 1.78 7.25 17.02
C PHE A 16 1.08 8.50 17.55
N GLU A 17 0.42 9.25 16.67
CA GLU A 17 -0.42 10.39 17.06
C GLU A 17 -1.84 9.98 17.48
N GLY A 18 -2.16 8.68 17.48
CA GLY A 18 -3.50 8.16 17.81
C GLY A 18 -4.56 8.44 16.75
N LYS A 19 -4.14 8.71 15.50
CA LYS A 19 -5.02 8.99 14.37
C LYS A 19 -5.25 7.73 13.52
N GLU A 20 -6.39 7.68 12.84
CA GLU A 20 -6.68 6.68 11.82
C GLU A 20 -5.98 7.07 10.50
N PRO A 21 -5.04 6.26 9.97
CA PRO A 21 -4.45 6.52 8.67
C PRO A 21 -5.49 6.29 7.56
N VAL A 22 -5.55 7.19 6.57
CA VAL A 22 -6.50 7.14 5.46
C VAL A 22 -5.88 7.46 4.11
N LEU A 23 -6.57 7.11 3.03
CA LEU A 23 -6.25 7.49 1.64
C LEU A 23 -7.17 8.62 1.17
N ASP A 24 -7.10 9.76 1.83
CA ASP A 24 -7.99 10.89 1.59
C ASP A 24 -7.21 12.21 1.65
N ALA A 25 -6.66 12.60 0.50
CA ALA A 25 -5.92 13.86 0.36
C ALA A 25 -6.77 15.13 0.64
N GLY A 26 -8.09 15.00 0.70
CA GLY A 26 -9.00 16.09 1.08
C GLY A 26 -9.42 16.06 2.55
N ASN A 27 -8.91 15.12 3.35
CA ASN A 27 -9.29 14.96 4.74
C ASN A 27 -9.02 16.24 5.54
N THR A 28 -10.02 16.66 6.31
CA THR A 28 -9.93 17.79 7.25
C THR A 28 -10.17 17.36 8.69
N ALA A 29 -10.50 16.09 8.94
CA ALA A 29 -10.73 15.58 10.27
C ALA A 29 -9.41 15.39 11.02
N THR A 30 -9.32 15.92 12.24
CA THR A 30 -8.11 15.83 13.09
C THR A 30 -7.87 14.44 13.67
N SER A 31 -8.88 13.56 13.65
CA SER A 31 -8.78 12.15 14.06
C SER A 31 -8.21 11.24 12.98
N LYS A 32 -7.94 11.77 11.78
CA LYS A 32 -7.48 11.03 10.62
C LYS A 32 -6.24 11.69 10.02
N GLU A 33 -5.40 10.89 9.39
CA GLU A 33 -4.18 11.37 8.75
C GLU A 33 -4.08 10.78 7.33
N ASP A 34 -3.95 11.64 6.31
CA ASP A 34 -3.72 11.18 4.94
C ASP A 34 -2.29 10.64 4.81
N ILE A 35 -2.15 9.41 4.33
CA ILE A 35 -0.82 8.79 4.17
C ILE A 35 -0.14 9.15 2.85
N GLY A 36 -0.76 10.00 2.03
CA GLY A 36 -0.14 10.63 0.87
C GLY A 36 0.11 9.71 -0.33
N LEU A 37 -0.54 8.55 -0.40
CA LEU A 37 -0.42 7.63 -1.55
C LEU A 37 -1.43 7.89 -2.66
N THR A 38 -2.50 8.63 -2.37
CA THR A 38 -3.55 9.02 -3.33
C THR A 38 -3.67 10.53 -3.46
N SER A 39 -4.15 11.01 -4.60
CA SER A 39 -4.62 12.39 -4.78
C SER A 39 -6.11 12.50 -4.47
N THR A 40 -6.64 13.73 -4.51
CA THR A 40 -8.08 13.98 -4.47
C THR A 40 -8.80 13.10 -5.50
N GLY A 41 -9.90 12.47 -5.08
CA GLY A 41 -10.63 11.49 -5.90
C GLY A 41 -10.08 10.06 -5.84
N GLY A 42 -9.16 9.77 -4.92
CA GLY A 42 -8.69 8.40 -4.64
C GLY A 42 -7.79 7.80 -5.73
N LYS A 43 -7.20 8.65 -6.58
CA LYS A 43 -6.28 8.20 -7.63
C LYS A 43 -4.88 7.96 -7.06
N ALA A 44 -4.25 6.85 -7.39
CA ALA A 44 -2.88 6.56 -6.99
C ALA A 44 -1.93 7.64 -7.55
N ARG A 45 -1.03 8.17 -6.72
CA ARG A 45 -0.01 9.14 -7.17
C ARG A 45 1.08 8.50 -8.06
N SER A 46 1.26 7.18 -7.92
CA SER A 46 2.21 6.41 -8.73
C SER A 46 1.76 6.27 -10.17
N ASN A 47 2.69 6.39 -11.10
CA ASN A 47 2.44 6.07 -12.51
C ASN A 47 2.52 4.56 -12.81
N LEU A 48 2.93 3.72 -11.85
CA LEU A 48 3.03 2.26 -12.02
C LEU A 48 1.84 1.52 -11.43
N LEU A 49 1.18 2.09 -10.41
CA LEU A 49 -0.03 1.53 -9.80
C LEU A 49 -1.26 1.85 -10.65
N LYS A 50 -2.29 1.01 -10.59
CA LYS A 50 -3.60 1.31 -11.20
C LYS A 50 -4.09 2.67 -10.69
N GLU A 51 -4.57 3.50 -11.60
CA GLU A 51 -4.93 4.87 -11.28
C GLU A 51 -6.07 4.92 -10.25
N THR A 52 -7.21 4.30 -10.53
CA THR A 52 -8.34 4.22 -9.59
C THR A 52 -8.33 2.87 -8.88
N GLY A 53 -8.45 2.88 -7.54
CA GLY A 53 -8.50 1.67 -6.72
C GLY A 53 -7.20 0.85 -6.71
N GLY A 54 -6.11 1.40 -7.25
CA GLY A 54 -4.82 0.72 -7.27
C GLY A 54 -4.04 0.81 -5.97
N VAL A 55 -4.50 1.60 -5.00
CA VAL A 55 -3.98 1.62 -3.62
C VAL A 55 -5.16 1.40 -2.69
N VAL A 56 -5.00 0.47 -1.76
CA VAL A 56 -5.99 0.14 -0.74
C VAL A 56 -5.30 0.14 0.61
N LEU A 57 -5.98 0.70 1.59
CA LEU A 57 -5.57 0.70 2.99
C LEU A 57 -6.63 -0.07 3.79
N ALA A 58 -6.20 -0.99 4.65
CA ALA A 58 -7.13 -1.81 5.44
C ALA A 58 -6.58 -2.13 6.84
N GLY A 59 -7.48 -2.26 7.81
CA GLY A 59 -7.18 -2.74 9.17
C GLY A 59 -6.69 -1.70 10.17
N PHE A 60 -6.13 -0.58 9.71
CA PHE A 60 -5.69 0.49 10.59
C PHE A 60 -6.85 1.30 11.15
N SER A 61 -6.75 1.69 12.41
CA SER A 61 -7.67 2.62 13.07
C SER A 61 -6.99 3.28 14.27
N ALA A 62 -7.67 4.21 14.93
CA ALA A 62 -7.20 4.79 16.19
C ALA A 62 -7.00 3.74 17.31
N THR A 63 -7.56 2.53 17.17
CA THR A 63 -7.48 1.44 18.14
C THR A 63 -6.82 0.17 17.59
N SER A 64 -6.42 0.16 16.32
CA SER A 64 -5.81 -0.98 15.64
C SER A 64 -4.58 -0.54 14.87
N SER A 65 -3.44 -1.11 15.23
CA SER A 65 -2.15 -0.80 14.61
C SER A 65 -1.70 -1.86 13.59
N ALA A 66 -2.43 -2.98 13.48
CA ALA A 66 -2.22 -3.96 12.42
C ALA A 66 -3.08 -3.64 11.20
N GLY A 67 -2.52 -3.87 10.02
CA GLY A 67 -3.20 -3.56 8.78
C GLY A 67 -2.31 -3.75 7.56
N THR A 68 -2.81 -3.34 6.41
CA THR A 68 -2.13 -3.49 5.12
C THR A 68 -2.22 -2.22 4.29
N ILE A 69 -1.12 -1.95 3.56
CA ILE A 69 -1.09 -1.06 2.41
C ILE A 69 -0.91 -1.94 1.18
N THR A 70 -1.94 -2.02 0.34
CA THR A 70 -1.93 -2.85 -0.85
C THR A 70 -1.90 -1.99 -2.10
N GLY A 71 -0.96 -2.25 -3.01
CA GLY A 71 -0.89 -1.64 -4.33
C GLY A 71 -1.05 -2.66 -5.44
N THR A 72 -1.84 -2.33 -6.47
CA THR A 72 -1.96 -3.14 -7.69
C THR A 72 -1.24 -2.44 -8.84
N LEU A 73 -0.28 -3.11 -9.46
CA LEU A 73 0.40 -2.59 -10.66
C LEU A 73 -0.58 -2.53 -11.84
N GLY A 74 -0.47 -1.50 -12.69
CA GLY A 74 -1.22 -1.55 -13.96
C GLY A 74 -1.35 -0.30 -14.81
N ASN A 75 -0.95 0.90 -14.36
CA ASN A 75 -1.00 2.09 -15.21
C ASN A 75 0.08 2.04 -16.30
N ARG A 76 1.30 2.53 -16.02
CA ARG A 76 2.46 2.40 -16.91
C ARG A 76 3.37 1.22 -16.57
N ALA A 77 2.88 0.28 -15.76
CA ALA A 77 3.61 -0.96 -15.48
C ALA A 77 3.77 -1.78 -16.76
N ASN A 78 4.90 -2.51 -16.87
CA ASN A 78 5.09 -3.46 -17.96
C ASN A 78 3.94 -4.48 -17.96
N LYS A 79 3.47 -4.86 -19.16
CA LYS A 79 2.42 -5.87 -19.39
C LYS A 79 2.64 -7.15 -18.61
N ASP A 80 3.89 -7.60 -18.46
CA ASP A 80 4.22 -8.85 -17.77
C ASP A 80 3.90 -8.82 -16.26
N ILE A 81 3.87 -7.63 -15.65
CA ILE A 81 3.65 -7.42 -14.21
C ILE A 81 2.40 -6.60 -13.91
N SER A 82 1.68 -6.14 -14.95
CA SER A 82 0.42 -5.43 -14.81
C SER A 82 -0.63 -6.36 -14.20
N GLY A 83 -1.20 -5.97 -13.06
CA GLY A 83 -2.11 -6.79 -12.27
C GLY A 83 -1.46 -7.47 -11.07
N ALA A 84 -0.12 -7.43 -10.93
CA ALA A 84 0.54 -7.93 -9.74
C ALA A 84 0.24 -7.05 -8.53
N ILE A 85 0.19 -7.70 -7.36
CA ILE A 85 -0.24 -7.10 -6.11
C ILE A 85 0.95 -7.05 -5.16
N ILE A 86 1.13 -5.89 -4.54
CA ILE A 86 2.18 -5.62 -3.57
C ILE A 86 1.50 -5.26 -2.26
N THR A 87 1.77 -5.99 -1.21
CA THR A 87 1.18 -5.77 0.11
C THR A 87 2.28 -5.50 1.13
N GLN A 88 2.24 -4.31 1.73
CA GLN A 88 2.99 -4.02 2.96
C GLN A 88 2.06 -4.32 4.14
N LYS A 89 2.39 -5.32 4.94
CA LYS A 89 1.61 -5.69 6.12
C LYS A 89 2.34 -5.24 7.37
N ARG A 90 1.61 -4.57 8.26
CA ARG A 90 2.05 -4.22 9.61
C ARG A 90 1.40 -5.15 10.62
N ALA A 91 2.18 -5.77 11.48
CA ALA A 91 1.68 -6.52 12.63
C ALA A 91 1.45 -5.60 13.84
N ASN A 92 0.76 -6.11 14.87
CA ASN A 92 0.44 -5.33 16.07
C ASN A 92 1.69 -4.88 16.86
N ASP A 93 2.80 -5.62 16.72
CA ASP A 93 4.11 -5.29 17.28
C ASP A 93 4.86 -4.21 16.48
N GLY A 94 4.26 -3.70 15.40
CA GLY A 94 4.84 -2.69 14.52
C GLY A 94 5.80 -3.24 13.47
N VAL A 95 5.99 -4.56 13.39
CA VAL A 95 6.84 -5.16 12.37
C VAL A 95 6.16 -5.11 11.00
N TRP A 96 6.90 -4.61 10.01
CA TRP A 96 6.47 -4.56 8.62
C TRP A 96 7.03 -5.73 7.82
N THR A 97 6.17 -6.36 7.03
CA THR A 97 6.52 -7.40 6.06
C THR A 97 6.04 -7.00 4.66
N CYS A 98 6.78 -7.41 3.63
CA CYS A 98 6.46 -7.14 2.25
C CYS A 98 6.10 -8.44 1.53
N HIS A 99 4.95 -8.46 0.87
CA HIS A 99 4.45 -9.61 0.11
C HIS A 99 4.14 -9.15 -1.30
N VAL A 100 4.55 -9.92 -2.30
CA VAL A 100 4.35 -9.62 -3.72
C VAL A 100 3.80 -10.86 -4.40
N GLN A 101 2.58 -10.73 -4.91
CA GLN A 101 1.84 -11.82 -5.51
C GLN A 101 1.54 -11.51 -6.98
N GLN A 102 1.48 -12.56 -7.80
CA GLN A 102 1.17 -12.46 -9.22
C GLN A 102 -0.12 -11.69 -9.50
N GLY A 103 -1.13 -11.81 -8.63
CA GLY A 103 -2.45 -11.20 -8.85
C GLY A 103 -3.02 -11.63 -10.20
N THR A 104 -3.38 -10.66 -11.04
CA THR A 104 -3.90 -10.93 -12.40
C THR A 104 -2.84 -10.80 -13.50
N ALA A 105 -1.56 -10.66 -13.14
CA ALA A 105 -0.48 -10.53 -14.13
C ALA A 105 -0.24 -11.86 -14.85
N THR A 106 -0.20 -11.83 -16.18
CA THR A 106 -0.08 -13.05 -17.01
C THR A 106 1.36 -13.41 -17.35
N GLY A 107 2.28 -12.44 -17.31
CA GLY A 107 3.71 -12.64 -17.60
C GLY A 107 4.59 -12.79 -16.35
N TRP A 108 3.98 -12.99 -15.17
CA TRP A 108 4.67 -12.97 -13.89
C TRP A 108 5.75 -14.06 -13.77
N LYS A 109 6.84 -13.73 -13.09
CA LYS A 109 7.92 -14.65 -12.74
C LYS A 109 8.39 -14.28 -11.33
N ASP A 110 8.72 -15.28 -10.51
CA ASP A 110 9.16 -15.05 -9.12
C ASP A 110 10.42 -14.19 -9.02
N LYS A 111 11.26 -14.16 -10.07
CA LYS A 111 12.41 -13.24 -10.14
C LYS A 111 12.05 -11.75 -10.12
N PHE A 112 10.77 -11.39 -10.29
CA PHE A 112 10.28 -10.02 -10.17
C PHE A 112 10.00 -9.62 -8.72
N ILE A 113 10.07 -10.56 -7.77
CA ILE A 113 9.97 -10.29 -6.34
C ILE A 113 11.30 -9.65 -5.89
N PRO A 114 11.29 -8.41 -5.38
CA PRO A 114 12.49 -7.76 -4.91
C PRO A 114 13.01 -8.40 -3.62
N THR A 115 14.31 -8.25 -3.39
CA THR A 115 14.91 -8.61 -2.09
C THR A 115 14.19 -7.88 -0.96
N GLY A 116 13.84 -8.61 0.10
CA GLY A 116 13.08 -8.09 1.24
C GLY A 116 11.56 -8.25 1.12
N CYS A 117 11.06 -8.83 0.02
CA CYS A 117 9.67 -9.25 -0.12
C CYS A 117 9.59 -10.77 -0.36
N THR A 118 8.43 -11.37 -0.09
CA THR A 118 8.15 -12.80 -0.35
C THR A 118 6.91 -12.95 -1.25
N ASN A 119 6.69 -14.14 -1.82
CA ASN A 119 5.43 -14.47 -2.53
C ASN A 119 4.37 -15.12 -1.65
N THR A 120 4.63 -15.24 -0.35
CA THR A 120 3.66 -15.77 0.59
C THR A 120 2.48 -14.82 0.70
N ALA A 121 1.29 -15.35 1.00
CA ALA A 121 0.16 -14.49 1.30
C ALA A 121 0.44 -13.67 2.58
N PRO A 122 0.02 -12.39 2.62
CA PRO A 122 0.26 -11.49 3.75
C PRO A 122 -0.41 -11.93 5.05
#